data_AF-A0A8J3C8N7-F1
#
_entry.id   AF-A0A8J3C8N7-F1
#
_cell.length_a   1.000
_cell.length_b   1.000
_cell.length_c   1.000
_cell.angle_alpha   90.00
_cell.angle_beta   90.00
_cell.angle_gamma   90.00
#
_symmetry.space_group_name_H-M   'P 1'
#
loop_
_entity.id
_entity.type
_entity.pdbx_description
1 polymer ?
#
loop_
_entity_poly.entity_id
_entity_poly.type
_entity_poly.pdbx_seq_one_letter_code
_entity_poly.pdbx_strand_id
1 'polypeptide(L)'
;MWHVGHKGKKGTTVTDQFDGPGSASGIDWNEYNGRLLLIAPLSREEVNTQNYGVKEAIRADVIVLDGDDAPEGYPDVLIFPKVLQGQLRSNVGKGRMNLGRLMQGEARKGQKPPWILADPTDADREKARAYLASQEEPPF
;
A
#
# COMPACT_ATOMS: atom_id res chain seq x y z
N MET A 1 46.25 -4.52 21.17
CA MET A 1 45.76 -5.90 20.96
C MET A 1 44.25 -5.86 21.16
N TRP A 2 43.54 -6.12 20.06
CA TRP A 2 42.11 -6.09 19.75
C TRP A 2 41.08 -6.21 20.89
N HIS A 3 40.15 -5.24 20.93
CA HIS A 3 38.87 -5.36 21.64
C HIS A 3 37.85 -6.12 20.78
N VAL A 4 37.16 -7.03 21.46
CA VAL A 4 36.09 -7.90 21.00
C VAL A 4 34.89 -7.10 20.51
N GLY A 5 34.47 -7.32 19.26
CA GLY A 5 33.15 -6.93 18.75
C GLY A 5 32.27 -8.16 18.57
N HIS A 6 31.36 -8.40 19.52
CA HIS A 6 30.29 -9.40 19.35
C HIS A 6 29.35 -8.92 18.23
N LYS A 7 29.28 -9.68 17.13
CA LYS A 7 28.22 -9.56 16.14
C LYS A 7 26.89 -9.95 16.78
N GLY A 8 26.06 -8.96 17.13
CA GLY A 8 24.65 -9.18 17.40
C GLY A 8 23.98 -9.69 16.14
N LYS A 9 23.54 -10.95 16.15
CA LYS A 9 22.65 -11.51 15.14
C LYS A 9 21.34 -10.72 15.24
N LYS A 10 20.99 -9.96 14.20
CA LYS A 10 19.64 -9.39 14.09
C LYS A 10 18.69 -10.57 13.93
N GLY A 11 17.91 -10.82 14.96
CA GLY A 11 16.86 -11.85 14.95
C GLY A 11 15.90 -11.56 13.81
N THR A 12 15.51 -12.62 13.11
CA THR A 12 14.33 -12.65 12.26
C THR A 12 13.18 -12.08 13.07
N THR A 13 12.69 -10.88 12.71
CA THR A 13 11.44 -10.38 13.26
C THR A 13 10.35 -11.31 12.73
N VAL A 14 9.96 -12.28 13.55
CA VAL A 14 8.68 -12.95 13.38
C VAL A 14 7.66 -11.85 13.61
N THR A 15 7.07 -11.36 12.53
CA THR A 15 5.92 -10.45 12.60
C THR A 15 4.83 -11.19 13.38
N ASP A 16 4.42 -10.57 14.48
CA ASP A 16 3.32 -11.03 15.31
C ASP A 16 2.08 -11.25 14.41
N GLN A 17 1.41 -12.40 14.55
CA GLN A 17 0.27 -12.80 13.70
C GLN A 17 -1.06 -12.27 14.25
N PHE A 18 -1.04 -11.54 15.36
CA PHE A 18 -2.23 -11.13 16.08
C PHE A 18 -2.39 -9.61 16.06
N ASP A 19 -3.33 -9.13 15.26
CA ASP A 19 -3.76 -7.74 15.32
C ASP A 19 -4.78 -7.52 16.46
N GLY A 20 -4.67 -6.39 17.16
CA GLY A 20 -5.69 -5.93 18.10
C GLY A 20 -7.00 -5.52 17.40
N PRO A 21 -8.09 -5.24 18.15
CA PRO A 21 -9.38 -4.89 17.55
C PRO A 21 -9.27 -3.68 16.60
N GLY A 22 -9.74 -3.89 15.37
CA GLY A 22 -9.38 -3.12 14.18
C GLY A 22 -9.91 -1.68 14.13
N SER A 23 -8.97 -0.74 14.07
CA SER A 23 -9.13 0.46 13.26
C SER A 23 -8.48 0.17 11.90
N ALA A 24 -9.20 0.38 10.80
CA ALA A 24 -8.60 0.42 9.47
C ALA A 24 -7.32 1.27 9.53
N SER A 25 -6.20 0.71 9.10
CA SER A 25 -4.90 1.38 9.23
C SER A 25 -4.82 2.51 8.20
N GLY A 26 -4.43 3.70 8.65
CA GLY A 26 -4.23 4.84 7.75
C GLY A 26 -2.84 4.77 7.14
N ILE A 27 -2.75 4.84 5.80
CA ILE A 27 -1.47 4.99 5.09
C ILE A 27 -1.16 6.48 4.88
N ASP A 28 0.07 6.90 5.20
CA ASP A 28 0.55 8.24 4.82
C ASP A 28 1.13 8.21 3.41
N TRP A 29 0.34 8.66 2.44
CA TRP A 29 0.74 8.73 1.04
C TRP A 29 2.01 9.56 0.77
N ASN A 30 2.36 10.50 1.65
CA ASN A 30 3.57 11.31 1.46
C ASN A 30 4.84 10.48 1.62
N GLU A 31 4.85 9.51 2.53
CA GLU A 31 5.97 8.61 2.78
C GLU A 31 6.26 7.70 1.58
N TYR A 32 5.21 7.30 0.87
CA TYR A 32 5.29 6.39 -0.27
C TYR A 32 5.28 7.09 -1.63
N ASN A 33 5.47 8.41 -1.68
CA ASN A 33 5.52 9.14 -2.95
C ASN A 33 6.68 8.64 -3.83
N GLY A 34 6.39 8.23 -5.06
CA GLY A 34 7.32 7.63 -6.02
C GLY A 34 7.43 6.10 -5.93
N ARG A 35 6.89 5.47 -4.87
CA ARG A 35 6.99 4.03 -4.64
C ARG A 35 6.06 3.25 -5.56
N LEU A 36 6.44 2.01 -5.86
CA LEU A 36 5.62 1.05 -6.59
C LEU A 36 4.61 0.41 -5.64
N LEU A 37 3.33 0.59 -5.91
CA LEU A 37 2.23 0.03 -5.11
C LEU A 37 1.49 -1.07 -5.88
N LEU A 38 1.19 -2.16 -5.19
CA LEU A 38 0.21 -3.17 -5.58
C LEU A 38 -0.98 -3.05 -4.64
N ILE A 39 -2.14 -2.67 -5.18
CA ILE A 39 -3.35 -2.41 -4.41
C ILE A 39 -4.42 -3.44 -4.77
N ALA A 40 -4.93 -4.17 -3.77
CA ALA A 40 -6.03 -5.10 -3.90
C ALA A 40 -7.32 -4.44 -3.36
N PRO A 41 -8.15 -3.80 -4.22
CA PRO A 41 -9.37 -3.15 -3.76
C PRO A 41 -10.47 -4.17 -3.40
N LEU A 42 -10.93 -4.12 -2.15
CA LEU A 42 -11.85 -5.08 -1.56
C LEU A 42 -13.32 -4.63 -1.68
N SER A 43 -13.66 -3.45 -1.16
CA SER A 43 -15.03 -2.94 -1.09
C SER A 43 -15.10 -1.42 -1.21
N ARG A 44 -16.30 -0.89 -1.48
CA ARG A 44 -16.61 0.54 -1.32
C ARG A 44 -17.25 0.73 0.05
N GLU A 45 -16.85 1.77 0.75
CA GLU A 45 -17.28 2.06 2.11
C GLU A 45 -17.85 3.48 2.18
N GLU A 46 -18.89 3.67 2.99
CA GLU A 46 -19.31 4.98 3.46
C GLU A 46 -18.84 5.15 4.91
N VAL A 47 -17.92 6.07 5.13
CA VAL A 47 -17.26 6.27 6.42
C VAL A 47 -17.71 7.60 7.00
N ASN A 48 -18.29 7.58 8.20
CA ASN A 48 -18.59 8.81 8.92
C ASN A 48 -17.31 9.37 9.54
N THR A 49 -16.74 10.41 8.91
CA THR A 49 -15.53 11.06 9.40
C THR A 49 -15.88 12.09 10.47
N GLN A 50 -15.10 12.15 11.54
CA GLN A 50 -15.36 13.05 12.67
C GLN A 50 -15.48 14.53 12.25
N ASN A 51 -14.66 14.96 11.27
CA ASN A 51 -14.53 16.38 10.90
C ASN A 51 -15.12 16.73 9.53
N TYR A 52 -15.46 15.74 8.69
CA TYR A 52 -15.85 16.00 7.29
C TYR A 52 -17.17 15.31 6.87
N GLY A 53 -17.90 14.76 7.84
CA GLY A 53 -19.15 14.02 7.63
C GLY A 53 -18.93 12.68 6.92
N VAL A 54 -20.00 12.16 6.32
CA VAL A 54 -19.95 10.90 5.56
C VAL A 54 -19.12 11.09 4.30
N LYS A 55 -18.12 10.22 4.11
CA LYS A 55 -17.24 10.17 2.95
C LYS A 55 -17.20 8.77 2.37
N GLU A 56 -17.19 8.69 1.05
CA GLU A 56 -16.89 7.42 0.39
C GLU A 56 -15.38 7.13 0.46
N ALA A 57 -15.05 5.86 0.69
CA ALA A 57 -13.71 5.29 0.62
C ALA A 57 -13.72 3.99 -0.18
N ILE A 58 -12.54 3.54 -0.60
CA ILE A 58 -12.31 2.15 -1.02
C ILE A 58 -11.50 1.48 0.06
N ARG A 59 -12.00 0.37 0.60
CA ARG A 59 -11.22 -0.53 1.46
C ARG A 59 -10.32 -1.37 0.59
N ALA A 60 -9.04 -1.44 0.91
CA ALA A 60 -8.06 -2.18 0.12
C ALA A 60 -6.90 -2.68 0.97
N ASP A 61 -6.25 -3.75 0.52
CA ASP A 61 -4.91 -4.09 0.96
C ASP A 61 -3.90 -3.39 0.04
N VAL A 62 -2.86 -2.81 0.61
CA VAL A 62 -1.83 -2.07 -0.12
C VAL A 62 -0.47 -2.70 0.18
N ILE A 63 0.30 -3.01 -0.86
CA ILE A 63 1.66 -3.50 -0.74
C ILE A 63 2.59 -2.50 -1.43
N VAL A 64 3.59 -2.03 -0.69
CA VAL A 64 4.71 -1.24 -1.20
C VAL A 64 5.80 -2.21 -1.65
N LEU A 65 6.10 -2.22 -2.94
CA LEU A 65 6.97 -3.23 -3.57
C LEU A 65 8.43 -2.78 -3.72
N ASP A 66 8.76 -1.51 -3.49
CA ASP A 66 10.13 -1.01 -3.59
C ASP A 66 10.50 -0.02 -2.47
N GLY A 67 11.79 0.08 -2.20
CA GLY A 67 12.34 0.83 -1.07
C GLY A 67 13.14 -0.03 -0.11
N ASP A 68 13.70 0.63 0.90
CA ASP A 68 14.64 0.00 1.82
C ASP A 68 13.96 -1.05 2.71
N ASP A 69 12.66 -0.84 3.01
CA ASP A 69 11.84 -1.72 3.84
C ASP A 69 10.87 -2.61 3.03
N ALA A 70 11.03 -2.67 1.70
CA ALA A 70 10.11 -3.43 0.85
C ALA A 70 10.39 -4.95 0.84
N PRO A 71 9.35 -5.80 0.71
CA PRO A 71 7.94 -5.42 0.61
C PRO A 71 7.32 -5.07 1.97
N GLU A 72 6.49 -4.02 1.99
CA GLU A 72 5.75 -3.59 3.18
C GLU A 72 4.24 -3.64 2.92
N GLY A 73 3.47 -4.29 3.81
CA GLY A 73 2.05 -4.54 3.63
C GLY A 73 1.18 -3.73 4.60
N TYR A 74 0.10 -3.17 4.07
CA TYR A 74 -0.94 -2.46 4.82
C TYR A 74 -2.29 -3.13 4.55
N PRO A 75 -2.74 -4.02 5.44
CA PRO A 75 -4.07 -4.60 5.34
C PRO A 75 -5.15 -3.60 5.75
N ASP A 76 -6.35 -3.77 5.18
CA ASP A 76 -7.58 -3.05 5.57
C ASP A 76 -7.47 -1.51 5.58
N VAL A 77 -6.87 -0.94 4.52
CA VAL A 77 -6.68 0.52 4.35
C VAL A 77 -7.93 1.16 3.77
N LEU A 78 -8.33 2.32 4.33
CA LEU A 78 -9.37 3.18 3.74
C LEU A 78 -8.77 4.26 2.83
N ILE A 79 -9.00 4.12 1.52
CA ILE A 79 -8.50 5.03 0.49
C ILE A 79 -9.53 6.13 0.20
N PHE A 80 -9.27 7.33 0.72
CA PHE A 80 -10.09 8.54 0.53
C PHE A 80 -9.77 9.42 -0.69
N PRO A 81 -8.53 9.47 -1.24
CA PRO A 81 -8.23 10.32 -2.39
C PRO A 81 -9.10 9.98 -3.61
N LYS A 82 -9.88 10.95 -4.10
CA LYS A 82 -10.93 10.72 -5.11
C LYS A 82 -10.39 10.22 -6.46
N VAL A 83 -9.20 10.64 -6.86
CA VAL A 83 -8.61 10.18 -8.13
C VAL A 83 -8.14 8.73 -8.01
N LEU A 84 -7.47 8.35 -6.91
CA LEU A 84 -7.18 6.95 -6.61
C LEU A 84 -8.45 6.12 -6.58
N GLN A 85 -9.51 6.59 -5.91
CA GLN A 85 -10.80 5.87 -5.93
C GLN A 85 -11.30 5.61 -7.35
N GLY A 86 -11.18 6.59 -8.24
CA GLY A 86 -11.52 6.43 -9.66
C GLY A 86 -10.71 5.33 -10.36
N GLN A 87 -9.39 5.30 -10.12
CA GLN A 87 -8.47 4.31 -10.74
C GLN A 87 -8.69 2.88 -10.23
N LEU A 88 -9.07 2.73 -8.96
CA LEU A 88 -9.31 1.42 -8.34
C LEU A 88 -10.72 0.88 -8.57
N ARG A 89 -11.68 1.76 -8.85
CA ARG A 89 -13.13 1.47 -8.88
C ARG A 89 -13.50 0.27 -9.75
N SER A 90 -12.82 0.07 -10.87
CA SER A 90 -13.14 -0.99 -11.84
C SER A 90 -12.75 -2.38 -11.35
N ASN A 91 -11.85 -2.50 -10.37
CA ASN A 91 -11.34 -3.76 -9.84
C ASN A 91 -11.89 -4.14 -8.46
N VAL A 92 -12.60 -3.22 -7.79
CA VAL A 92 -13.20 -3.45 -6.46
C VAL A 92 -14.00 -4.76 -6.45
N GLY A 93 -13.64 -5.67 -5.55
CA GLY A 93 -14.35 -6.94 -5.32
C GLY A 93 -14.20 -7.99 -6.44
N LYS A 94 -13.32 -7.75 -7.43
CA LYS A 94 -13.13 -8.66 -8.58
C LYS A 94 -11.95 -9.63 -8.43
N GLY A 95 -11.24 -9.59 -7.31
CA GLY A 95 -9.98 -10.33 -7.14
C GLY A 95 -8.87 -9.88 -8.09
N ARG A 96 -8.99 -8.68 -8.67
CA ARG A 96 -7.96 -8.06 -9.52
C ARG A 96 -7.25 -6.94 -8.74
N MET A 97 -5.96 -6.79 -8.97
CA MET A 97 -5.13 -5.78 -8.33
C MET A 97 -4.79 -4.64 -9.29
N ASN A 98 -4.52 -3.46 -8.73
CA ASN A 98 -4.00 -2.29 -9.43
C ASN A 98 -2.51 -2.15 -9.10
N LEU A 99 -1.66 -2.15 -10.12
CA LEU A 99 -0.23 -1.90 -9.99
C LEU A 99 0.09 -0.51 -10.56
N GLY A 100 0.86 0.29 -9.84
CA GLY A 100 1.33 1.57 -10.35
C GLY A 100 2.27 2.30 -9.40
N ARG A 101 2.95 3.32 -9.91
CA ARG A 101 3.80 4.19 -9.08
C ARG A 101 2.95 5.30 -8.46
N LEU A 102 2.99 5.43 -7.14
CA LEU A 102 2.28 6.52 -6.46
C LEU A 102 2.94 7.85 -6.81
N MET A 103 2.17 8.81 -7.28
CA MET A 103 2.65 10.15 -7.59
C MET A 103 1.60 11.21 -7.27
N GLN A 104 2.00 12.48 -7.31
CA GLN A 104 1.08 13.60 -7.31
C GLN A 104 0.77 14.05 -8.74
N GLY A 105 -0.52 14.26 -9.02
CA GLY A 105 -0.98 14.88 -10.26
C GLY A 105 -0.80 16.40 -10.27
N GLU A 106 -1.42 17.07 -11.22
CA GLU A 106 -1.36 18.54 -11.31
C GLU A 106 -2.22 19.21 -10.23
N ALA A 107 -1.65 20.21 -9.54
CA ALA A 107 -2.38 21.03 -8.60
C ALA A 107 -3.37 21.94 -9.33
N ARG A 108 -4.61 22.01 -8.83
CA ARG A 108 -5.56 23.06 -9.24
C ARG A 108 -5.44 24.25 -8.29
N LYS A 109 -5.75 25.46 -8.78
CA LYS A 109 -5.65 26.70 -7.99
C LYS A 109 -6.39 26.55 -6.64
N GLY A 110 -5.63 26.62 -5.55
CA GLY A 110 -6.15 26.53 -4.17
C GLY A 110 -6.40 25.10 -3.65
N GLN A 111 -6.02 24.05 -4.40
CA GLN A 111 -6.16 22.65 -3.99
C GLN A 111 -4.80 21.95 -3.97
N LYS A 112 -4.64 20.99 -3.05
CA LYS A 112 -3.47 20.12 -3.04
C LYS A 112 -3.49 19.22 -4.28
N PRO A 113 -2.32 18.88 -4.85
CA PRO A 113 -2.20 17.86 -5.89
C PRO A 113 -2.93 16.56 -5.51
N PRO A 114 -3.70 15.94 -6.41
CA PRO A 114 -4.31 14.65 -6.13
C PRO A 114 -3.27 13.54 -6.18
N TRP A 115 -3.46 12.52 -5.34
CA TRP A 115 -2.72 11.26 -5.47
C TRP A 115 -3.21 10.45 -6.67
N ILE A 116 -2.28 9.89 -7.43
CA ILE A 116 -2.51 9.05 -8.60
C ILE A 116 -1.58 7.84 -8.60
N LEU A 117 -2.01 6.76 -9.24
CA LEU A 117 -1.13 5.71 -9.74
C LEU A 117 -0.74 6.01 -11.19
N ALA A 118 0.55 6.19 -11.44
CA ALA A 118 1.10 6.17 -12.78
C ALA A 118 1.17 4.74 -13.32
N ASP A 119 1.15 4.63 -14.66
CA ASP A 119 1.35 3.36 -15.32
C ASP A 119 2.71 2.74 -14.91
N PRO A 120 2.73 1.44 -14.56
CA PRO A 120 3.97 0.77 -14.20
C PRO A 120 4.85 0.55 -15.44
N THR A 121 6.16 0.53 -15.24
CA THR A 121 7.13 0.07 -16.24
C THR A 121 7.13 -1.45 -16.35
N ASP A 122 7.83 -2.02 -17.34
CA ASP A 122 7.95 -3.49 -17.43
C ASP A 122 8.72 -4.09 -16.26
N ALA A 123 9.77 -3.42 -15.78
CA ALA A 123 10.50 -3.81 -14.57
C ALA A 123 9.60 -3.79 -13.32
N ASP A 124 8.66 -2.85 -13.24
CA ASP A 124 7.67 -2.80 -12.15
C ASP A 124 6.72 -4.00 -12.20
N ARG A 125 6.25 -4.34 -13.41
CA ARG A 125 5.40 -5.53 -13.61
C ARG A 125 6.13 -6.81 -13.27
N GLU A 126 7.41 -6.92 -13.63
CA GLU A 126 8.26 -8.07 -13.26
C GLU A 126 8.40 -8.20 -11.75
N LYS A 127 8.67 -7.09 -11.06
CA LYS A 127 8.76 -7.08 -9.60
C LYS A 127 7.47 -7.52 -8.92
N ALA A 128 6.33 -7.02 -9.40
CA ALA A 128 5.02 -7.41 -8.88
C ALA A 128 4.73 -8.90 -9.10
N ARG A 129 5.06 -9.44 -10.29
CA ARG A 129 4.93 -10.88 -10.57
C ARG A 129 5.82 -11.72 -9.67
N ALA A 130 7.06 -11.31 -9.45
CA ALA A 130 7.99 -12.02 -8.57
C ALA A 130 7.50 -12.04 -7.12
N TYR A 131 6.94 -10.92 -6.63
CA TYR A 131 6.31 -10.86 -5.32
C TYR A 131 5.11 -11.81 -5.22
N LEU A 132 4.18 -11.78 -6.19
CA LEU A 132 3.01 -12.67 -6.17
C LEU A 132 3.41 -14.16 -6.19
N ALA A 133 4.39 -14.53 -7.02
CA ALA A 133 4.90 -15.90 -7.06
C ALA A 133 5.49 -16.36 -5.72
N SER A 134 6.16 -15.47 -4.97
CA SER A 134 6.71 -15.81 -3.66
C SER A 134 5.66 -15.94 -2.56
N GLN A 135 4.44 -15.43 -2.76
CA GLN A 135 3.32 -15.62 -1.84
C GLN A 135 2.54 -16.93 -2.10
N GLU A 136 2.61 -17.48 -3.31
CA GLU A 136 1.93 -18.72 -3.68
C GLU A 136 2.70 -19.98 -3.28
N GLU A 137 4.00 -19.88 -2.97
CA GLU A 137 4.76 -20.99 -2.40
C GLU A 137 4.33 -21.21 -0.94
N PRO A 138 3.65 -22.32 -0.60
CA PRO A 138 3.38 -22.63 0.79
C PRO A 138 4.72 -22.83 1.49
N PRO A 139 4.91 -22.31 2.72
CA PRO A 139 5.98 -22.82 3.54
C PRO A 139 5.64 -24.30 3.74
N PHE A 140 6.56 -25.19 3.34
CA PHE A 140 6.56 -26.66 3.49
C PHE A 140 5.50 -27.48 2.70
#